data_AF-A0A8W8JM83-F1
#
_entry.id   AF-A0A8W8JM83-F1
#
_cell.length_a   1.000
_cell.length_b   1.000
_cell.length_c   1.000
_cell.angle_alpha   90.00
_cell.angle_beta   90.00
_cell.angle_gamma   90.00
#
_symmetry.space_group_name_H-M   'P 1'
#
loop_
_entity.id
_entity.type
_entity.pdbx_description
1 polymer ?
#
loop_
_entity_poly.entity_id
_entity_poly.type
_entity_poly.pdbx_seq_one_letter_code
_entity_poly.pdbx_strand_id
1 'polypeptide(L)'
;MYFFRFLQYFEADKNIGPKVTMISRMLNDLKFFLLILLVFILSFGVTYQANLYPNAPQEWSVLQDVLYHPYWQMYGELFLENKEGKDPSEDLGTCTKNETLWRSGEKERCPEKSFLVVLLMAVFLLLTNVLLLNLLIAMFSDTVKKVHENSEKEWRFHRFSLVYEYYNRPFLFPPLNILDYFVKIIQWCCNNNESTSDNKKDTSFREKLSKKEQKQLSQFERNAMEEYMRSKLTLEKDKTDKKIQTTDKRVDRVNEKVDEIKDKVYHLWWRHQKLNDR
;
A
#
# COMPACT_ATOMS: atom_id res chain seq x y z
N MET A 1 -6.83 -3.02 -20.07
CA MET A 1 -7.15 -1.60 -19.76
C MET A 1 -8.51 -1.41 -19.08
N TYR A 2 -9.61 -2.01 -19.55
CA TYR A 2 -10.95 -1.84 -18.94
C TYR A 2 -11.06 -2.34 -17.49
N PHE A 3 -10.33 -3.40 -17.11
CA PHE A 3 -10.32 -3.92 -15.74
C PHE A 3 -9.78 -2.90 -14.71
N PHE A 4 -8.77 -2.10 -15.08
CA PHE A 4 -8.24 -1.05 -14.20
C PHE A 4 -9.25 0.09 -14.00
N ARG A 5 -10.07 0.40 -15.02
CA ARG A 5 -11.20 1.35 -14.86
C ARG A 5 -12.28 0.80 -13.93
N PHE A 6 -12.51 -0.50 -13.94
CA PHE A 6 -13.46 -1.13 -13.02
C PHE A 6 -12.98 -1.04 -11.55
N LEU A 7 -11.67 -1.14 -11.29
CA LEU A 7 -11.10 -0.90 -9.96
C LEU A 7 -11.34 0.53 -9.44
N GLN A 8 -11.35 1.53 -10.32
CA GLN A 8 -11.67 2.93 -9.95
C GLN A 8 -13.12 3.08 -9.45
N TYR A 9 -14.04 2.23 -9.90
CA TYR A 9 -15.41 2.23 -9.40
C TYR A 9 -15.47 1.72 -7.96
N PHE A 10 -14.71 0.67 -7.64
CA PHE A 10 -14.61 0.16 -6.26
C PHE A 10 -13.91 1.14 -5.31
N GLU A 11 -13.06 2.02 -5.83
CA GLU A 11 -12.43 3.09 -5.05
C GLU A 11 -13.45 4.13 -4.55
N ALA A 12 -14.61 4.26 -5.20
CA ALA A 12 -15.67 5.16 -4.75
C ALA A 12 -16.43 4.66 -3.50
N ASP A 13 -16.44 3.35 -3.26
CA ASP A 13 -17.14 2.75 -2.12
C ASP A 13 -16.40 3.01 -0.79
N LYS A 14 -17.18 3.25 0.27
CA LYS A 14 -16.63 3.61 1.59
C LYS A 14 -15.90 2.45 2.28
N ASN A 15 -16.31 1.21 2.03
CA ASN A 15 -15.79 0.03 2.70
C ASN A 15 -14.68 -0.64 1.89
N ILE A 16 -14.78 -0.60 0.56
CA ILE A 16 -13.83 -1.23 -0.37
C ILE A 16 -12.71 -0.27 -0.75
N GLY A 17 -12.98 1.02 -0.88
CA GLY A 17 -12.03 2.00 -1.37
C GLY A 17 -10.71 2.08 -0.59
N PRO A 18 -10.72 2.21 0.75
CA PRO A 18 -9.49 2.20 1.55
C PRO A 18 -8.64 0.93 1.34
N LYS A 19 -9.29 -0.22 1.13
CA LYS A 19 -8.60 -1.50 0.88
C LYS A 19 -7.92 -1.52 -0.49
N VAL A 20 -8.57 -0.94 -1.51
CA VAL A 20 -8.01 -0.84 -2.87
C VAL A 20 -6.80 0.11 -2.89
N THR A 21 -6.92 1.28 -2.25
CA THR A 21 -5.80 2.23 -2.13
C THR A 21 -4.60 1.59 -1.42
N MET A 22 -4.87 0.80 -0.38
CA MET A 22 -3.86 0.05 0.36
C MET A 22 -3.18 -1.04 -0.49
N ILE A 23 -3.93 -1.82 -1.28
CA ILE A 23 -3.36 -2.80 -2.24
C ILE A 23 -2.47 -2.08 -3.27
N SER A 24 -2.90 -0.93 -3.80
CA SER A 24 -2.09 -0.16 -4.75
C SER A 24 -0.76 0.28 -4.15
N ARG A 25 -0.72 0.56 -2.84
CA ARG A 25 0.52 0.87 -2.14
C ARG A 25 1.43 -0.36 -2.01
N MET A 26 0.86 -1.50 -1.64
CA MET A 26 1.58 -2.78 -1.53
C MET A 26 2.16 -3.22 -2.88
N LEU A 27 1.49 -2.91 -4.00
CA LEU A 27 2.02 -3.18 -5.34
C LEU A 27 3.32 -2.43 -5.65
N ASN A 28 3.58 -1.29 -5.01
CA ASN A 28 4.86 -0.60 -5.17
C ASN A 28 5.98 -1.34 -4.42
N ASP A 29 5.70 -1.84 -3.22
CA ASP A 29 6.66 -2.63 -2.44
C ASP A 29 6.92 -3.99 -3.14
N LEU A 30 5.88 -4.57 -3.74
CA LEU A 30 5.96 -5.81 -4.51
C LEU A 30 6.96 -5.71 -5.69
N LYS A 31 7.11 -4.54 -6.33
CA LYS A 31 8.06 -4.37 -7.45
C LYS A 31 9.49 -4.71 -7.04
N PHE A 32 9.92 -4.28 -5.85
CA PHE A 32 11.26 -4.58 -5.34
C PHE A 32 11.42 -6.07 -5.05
N PHE A 33 10.40 -6.70 -4.46
CA PHE A 33 10.39 -8.14 -4.22
C PHE A 33 10.46 -8.94 -5.53
N LEU A 34 9.71 -8.53 -6.56
CA LEU A 34 9.72 -9.18 -7.88
C LEU A 34 11.11 -9.13 -8.53
N LEU A 35 11.88 -8.07 -8.33
CA LEU A 35 13.26 -7.99 -8.82
C LEU A 35 14.17 -9.02 -8.14
N ILE A 36 14.05 -9.19 -6.82
CA ILE A 36 14.81 -10.22 -6.09
C ILE A 36 14.39 -11.60 -6.57
N LEU A 37 13.07 -11.86 -6.66
CA LEU A 37 12.54 -13.13 -7.15
C LEU A 37 13.04 -13.44 -8.58
N LEU A 38 13.08 -12.45 -9.47
CA LEU A 38 13.57 -12.61 -10.84
C LEU A 38 15.04 -13.08 -10.87
N VAL A 39 15.90 -12.55 -9.98
CA VAL A 39 17.30 -12.98 -9.87
C VAL A 39 17.40 -14.46 -9.47
N PHE A 40 16.59 -14.90 -8.51
CA PHE A 40 16.55 -16.31 -8.09
C PHE A 40 16.02 -17.22 -9.21
N ILE A 41 14.94 -16.80 -9.89
CA ILE A 41 14.36 -17.52 -11.02
C ILE A 41 15.38 -17.67 -12.16
N LEU A 42 16.07 -16.60 -12.54
CA LEU A 42 17.07 -16.66 -13.62
C LEU A 42 18.27 -17.53 -13.24
N SER A 43 18.78 -17.40 -12.01
CA SER A 43 19.92 -18.18 -11.53
C SER A 43 19.63 -19.69 -11.56
N PHE A 44 18.49 -20.10 -10.99
CA PHE A 44 18.08 -21.49 -11.02
C PHE A 44 17.68 -21.94 -12.42
N GLY A 45 16.92 -21.14 -13.17
CA GLY A 45 16.43 -21.47 -14.51
C GLY A 45 17.54 -21.72 -15.53
N VAL A 46 18.59 -20.89 -15.53
CA VAL A 46 19.75 -21.10 -16.41
C VAL A 46 20.48 -22.38 -16.02
N THR A 47 20.69 -22.62 -14.73
CA THR A 47 21.35 -23.84 -14.24
C THR A 47 20.52 -25.09 -14.55
N TYR A 48 19.20 -24.99 -14.42
CA TYR A 48 18.23 -26.03 -14.74
C TYR A 48 18.29 -26.39 -16.23
N GLN A 49 18.18 -25.39 -17.12
CA GLN A 49 18.19 -25.60 -18.57
C GLN A 49 19.54 -26.14 -19.06
N ALA A 50 20.66 -25.62 -18.54
CA ALA A 50 22.00 -26.01 -18.94
C ALA A 50 22.33 -27.48 -18.59
N ASN A 51 21.81 -27.98 -17.47
CA ASN A 51 22.04 -29.37 -17.04
C ASN A 51 21.04 -30.36 -17.64
N LEU A 52 19.81 -29.93 -17.94
CA LEU A 52 18.75 -30.83 -18.40
C LEU A 52 18.73 -30.98 -19.94
N TYR A 53 19.11 -29.92 -20.67
CA TYR A 53 19.12 -29.88 -22.14
C TYR A 53 20.46 -29.34 -22.66
N PRO A 54 21.56 -30.12 -22.58
CA PRO A 54 22.86 -29.68 -23.09
C PRO A 54 22.80 -29.41 -24.61
N ASN A 55 23.56 -28.46 -25.14
CA ASN A 55 23.58 -28.14 -26.58
C ASN A 55 22.22 -27.71 -27.18
N ALA A 56 21.38 -27.02 -26.39
CA ALA A 56 20.17 -26.39 -26.92
C ALA A 56 20.53 -25.33 -27.99
N PRO A 57 19.72 -25.19 -29.06
CA PRO A 57 19.95 -24.18 -30.09
C PRO A 57 19.79 -22.76 -29.50
N GLN A 58 20.47 -21.78 -30.10
CA GLN A 58 20.36 -20.39 -29.68
C GLN A 58 19.05 -19.79 -30.20
N GLU A 59 17.95 -20.12 -29.53
CA GLU A 59 16.60 -19.66 -29.87
C GLU A 59 15.96 -18.93 -28.69
N TRP A 60 15.01 -18.04 -29.00
CA TRP A 60 14.26 -17.30 -27.99
C TRP A 60 13.38 -18.21 -27.11
N SER A 61 12.98 -19.37 -27.64
CA SER A 61 12.29 -20.44 -26.92
C SER A 61 13.03 -20.86 -25.66
N VAL A 62 14.36 -21.00 -25.72
CA VAL A 62 15.19 -21.39 -24.58
C VAL A 62 15.12 -20.38 -23.45
N LEU A 63 15.08 -19.08 -23.76
CA LEU A 63 14.92 -18.03 -22.74
C LEU A 63 13.54 -18.09 -22.08
N GLN A 64 12.50 -18.39 -22.86
CA GLN A 64 11.16 -18.59 -22.34
C GLN A 64 11.13 -19.79 -21.38
N ASP A 65 11.76 -20.92 -21.73
CA ASP A 65 11.81 -22.13 -20.90
C ASP A 65 12.56 -21.91 -19.58
N VAL A 66 13.66 -21.15 -19.63
CA VAL A 66 14.47 -20.75 -18.46
C VAL A 66 13.63 -19.98 -17.44
N LEU A 67 12.66 -19.17 -17.88
CA LEU A 67 11.78 -18.42 -16.98
C LEU A 67 10.52 -19.20 -16.61
N TYR A 68 9.93 -19.90 -17.58
CA TYR A 68 8.64 -20.58 -17.43
C TYR A 68 8.71 -21.72 -16.42
N HIS A 69 9.69 -22.62 -16.53
CA HIS A 69 9.75 -23.79 -15.64
C HIS A 69 9.93 -23.42 -14.16
N PRO A 70 10.92 -22.59 -13.76
CA PRO A 70 11.07 -22.19 -12.36
C PRO A 70 9.86 -21.43 -11.81
N TYR A 71 9.22 -20.60 -12.64
CA TYR A 71 8.05 -19.83 -12.25
C TYR A 71 6.89 -20.74 -11.83
N TRP A 72 6.55 -21.74 -12.64
CA TRP A 72 5.49 -22.69 -12.32
C TRP A 72 5.86 -23.64 -11.17
N GLN A 73 7.13 -24.01 -11.05
CA GLN A 73 7.62 -24.80 -9.91
C GLN A 73 7.38 -24.10 -8.57
N MET A 74 7.51 -22.77 -8.50
CA MET A 74 7.18 -22.01 -7.29
C MET A 74 5.72 -22.21 -6.86
N TYR A 75 4.79 -22.33 -7.82
CA TYR A 75 3.36 -22.56 -7.56
C TYR A 75 2.99 -24.04 -7.33
N GLY A 76 3.96 -24.95 -7.38
CA GLY A 76 3.76 -26.37 -7.08
C GLY A 76 3.76 -27.30 -8.30
N GLU A 77 3.90 -26.77 -9.53
CA GLU A 77 3.98 -27.58 -10.75
C GLU A 77 5.43 -28.03 -11.00
N LEU A 78 5.76 -29.25 -10.56
CA LEU A 78 7.14 -29.75 -10.53
C LEU A 78 7.62 -30.40 -11.83
N PHE A 79 6.70 -30.74 -12.74
CA PHE A 79 6.98 -31.46 -14.00
C PHE A 79 7.86 -32.71 -13.79
N LEU A 80 7.57 -33.50 -12.73
CA LEU A 80 8.34 -34.70 -12.37
C LEU A 80 8.22 -35.82 -13.41
N GLU A 81 7.09 -35.91 -14.10
CA GLU A 81 6.83 -36.91 -15.14
C GLU A 81 7.86 -36.84 -16.28
N ASN A 82 8.31 -35.62 -16.59
CA ASN A 82 9.36 -35.42 -17.58
C ASN A 82 10.76 -35.74 -17.03
N LYS A 83 10.97 -35.80 -15.70
CA LYS A 83 12.30 -35.87 -15.06
C LYS A 83 12.67 -37.25 -14.50
N GLU A 84 11.70 -37.96 -13.95
CA GLU A 84 11.96 -39.22 -13.23
C GLU A 84 12.18 -40.42 -14.16
N GLY A 85 11.94 -40.25 -15.46
CA GLY A 85 12.31 -41.23 -16.47
C GLY A 85 11.87 -42.64 -16.10
N LYS A 86 10.57 -42.83 -15.86
CA LYS A 86 9.92 -43.81 -16.72
C LYS A 86 10.23 -43.33 -18.12
N ASP A 87 11.04 -44.09 -18.86
CA ASP A 87 11.24 -43.79 -20.26
C ASP A 87 9.87 -43.40 -20.81
N PRO A 88 9.64 -42.15 -21.27
CA PRO A 88 8.45 -41.87 -22.04
C PRO A 88 8.63 -42.85 -23.18
N SER A 89 7.85 -43.92 -23.10
CA SER A 89 8.03 -45.09 -23.91
C SER A 89 8.27 -44.59 -25.33
N GLU A 90 9.31 -45.08 -25.99
CA GLU A 90 9.33 -45.02 -27.46
C GLU A 90 7.96 -45.48 -28.01
N ASP A 91 7.22 -46.29 -27.25
CA ASP A 91 5.85 -46.76 -27.50
C ASP A 91 4.72 -45.70 -27.41
N LEU A 92 4.94 -44.47 -26.89
CA LEU A 92 3.94 -43.38 -26.91
C LEU A 92 4.37 -42.18 -27.77
N GLY A 93 5.64 -42.12 -28.20
CA GLY A 93 6.09 -41.23 -29.27
C GLY A 93 6.16 -39.73 -28.96
N THR A 94 6.09 -39.31 -27.69
CA THR A 94 5.99 -37.89 -27.29
C THR A 94 7.30 -37.11 -27.30
N CYS A 95 8.46 -37.73 -27.01
CA CYS A 95 9.77 -37.07 -27.10
C CYS A 95 10.82 -37.91 -27.85
N THR A 96 11.90 -37.27 -28.31
CA THR A 96 13.02 -37.91 -29.01
C THR A 96 14.37 -37.42 -28.51
N LYS A 97 15.40 -38.30 -28.58
CA LYS A 97 16.80 -37.94 -28.35
C LYS A 97 17.54 -37.58 -29.65
N ASN A 98 16.95 -37.89 -30.82
CA ASN A 98 17.60 -37.67 -32.11
C ASN A 98 17.59 -36.18 -32.50
N GLU A 99 18.79 -35.61 -32.70
CA GLU A 99 19.04 -34.19 -33.00
C GLU A 99 18.23 -33.65 -34.16
N THR A 100 18.10 -34.43 -35.22
CA THR A 100 17.39 -34.02 -36.44
C THR A 100 15.89 -33.85 -36.20
N LEU A 101 15.27 -34.75 -35.44
CA LEU A 101 13.84 -34.76 -35.17
C LEU A 101 13.43 -33.62 -34.23
N TRP A 102 14.15 -33.40 -33.13
CA TRP A 102 13.80 -32.31 -32.20
C TRP A 102 14.17 -30.92 -32.73
N ARG A 103 15.19 -30.78 -33.59
CA ARG A 103 15.46 -29.50 -34.28
C ARG A 103 14.41 -29.14 -35.32
N SER A 104 13.83 -30.14 -35.96
CA SER A 104 12.77 -29.93 -36.95
C SER A 104 11.41 -29.57 -36.32
N GLY A 105 11.28 -29.67 -34.99
CA GLY A 105 10.03 -29.42 -34.26
C GLY A 105 9.00 -30.55 -34.39
N GLU A 106 9.38 -31.69 -34.97
CA GLU A 106 8.48 -32.84 -35.17
C GLU A 106 8.16 -33.58 -33.86
N LYS A 107 9.12 -33.60 -32.92
CA LYS A 107 8.98 -34.19 -31.59
C LYS A 107 9.73 -33.37 -30.54
N GLU A 108 9.22 -33.35 -29.30
CA GLU A 108 9.87 -32.66 -28.19
C GLU A 108 11.18 -33.34 -27.80
N ARG A 109 12.12 -32.59 -27.22
CA ARG A 109 13.41 -33.12 -26.77
C ARG A 109 13.26 -33.81 -25.41
N CYS A 110 13.76 -35.04 -25.28
CA CYS A 110 13.77 -35.70 -23.98
C CYS A 110 14.85 -35.09 -23.05
N PRO A 111 14.54 -34.86 -21.76
CA PRO A 111 15.50 -34.32 -20.78
C PRO A 111 16.55 -35.35 -20.36
N GLU A 112 17.73 -34.86 -20.00
CA GLU A 112 18.79 -35.69 -19.42
C GLU A 112 18.58 -35.90 -17.91
N LYS A 113 18.85 -37.13 -17.44
CA LYS A 113 18.78 -37.46 -16.01
C LYS A 113 19.99 -36.89 -15.29
N SER A 114 19.77 -35.92 -14.41
CA SER A 114 20.81 -35.36 -13.54
C SER A 114 20.30 -35.24 -12.10
N PHE A 115 20.96 -35.94 -11.17
CA PHE A 115 20.66 -35.86 -9.73
C PHE A 115 20.84 -34.42 -9.19
N LEU A 116 21.81 -33.69 -9.75
CA LEU A 116 22.11 -32.31 -9.39
C LEU A 116 20.88 -31.42 -9.62
N VAL A 117 20.16 -31.59 -10.73
CA VAL A 117 18.97 -30.79 -11.04
C VAL A 117 17.84 -31.03 -10.04
N VAL A 118 17.64 -32.28 -9.62
CA VAL A 118 16.65 -32.64 -8.59
C VAL A 118 17.00 -32.00 -7.25
N LEU A 119 18.28 -32.05 -6.86
CA LEU A 119 18.77 -31.41 -5.64
C LEU A 119 18.59 -29.89 -5.68
N LEU A 120 19.00 -29.24 -6.78
CA LEU A 120 18.86 -27.79 -6.96
C LEU A 120 17.39 -27.36 -6.96
N MET A 121 16.50 -28.16 -7.55
CA MET A 121 15.07 -27.90 -7.53
C MET A 121 14.53 -27.93 -6.09
N ALA A 122 14.92 -28.91 -5.28
CA ALA A 122 14.53 -28.98 -3.87
C ALA A 122 15.00 -27.74 -3.08
N VAL A 123 16.26 -27.32 -3.29
CA VAL A 123 16.80 -26.10 -2.67
C VAL A 123 16.06 -24.85 -3.16
N PHE A 124 15.78 -24.74 -4.45
CA PHE A 124 15.05 -23.63 -5.04
C PHE A 124 13.63 -23.50 -4.45
N LEU A 125 12.90 -24.61 -4.31
CA LEU A 125 11.57 -24.63 -3.70
C LEU A 125 11.62 -24.25 -2.23
N LEU A 126 12.63 -24.69 -1.48
CA LEU A 126 12.80 -24.29 -0.09
C LEU A 126 13.04 -22.77 -0.01
N LEU A 127 13.96 -22.23 -0.80
CA LEU A 127 14.26 -20.80 -0.78
C LEU A 127 13.08 -19.94 -1.26
N THR A 128 12.36 -20.35 -2.30
CA THR A 128 11.22 -19.58 -2.80
C THR A 128 10.00 -19.68 -1.88
N ASN A 129 9.59 -20.89 -1.50
CA ASN A 129 8.35 -21.08 -0.76
C ASN A 129 8.50 -20.89 0.75
N VAL A 130 9.64 -21.24 1.35
CA VAL A 130 9.85 -21.08 2.79
C VAL A 130 10.48 -19.74 3.13
N LEU A 131 11.38 -19.21 2.30
CA LEU A 131 12.04 -17.95 2.59
C LEU A 131 11.36 -16.77 1.87
N LEU A 132 11.27 -16.77 0.55
CA LEU A 132 10.80 -15.60 -0.20
C LEU A 132 9.30 -15.33 -0.01
N LEU A 133 8.42 -16.33 -0.10
CA LEU A 133 6.98 -16.13 0.14
C LEU A 133 6.70 -15.65 1.57
N ASN A 134 7.37 -16.22 2.58
CA ASN A 134 7.20 -15.80 3.97
C ASN A 134 7.72 -14.37 4.21
N LEU A 135 8.81 -13.98 3.58
CA LEU A 135 9.28 -12.59 3.60
C LEU A 135 8.30 -11.65 2.90
N LEU A 136 7.71 -12.05 1.77
CA LEU A 136 6.70 -11.25 1.08
C LEU A 136 5.47 -11.01 1.97
N ILE A 137 4.96 -12.08 2.61
CA ILE A 137 3.85 -12.00 3.56
C ILE A 137 4.21 -11.07 4.72
N ALA A 138 5.43 -11.16 5.25
CA ALA A 138 5.90 -10.29 6.33
C ALA A 138 5.97 -8.81 5.92
N MET A 139 6.55 -8.50 4.75
CA MET A 139 6.59 -7.13 4.21
C MET A 139 5.18 -6.58 3.98
N PHE A 140 4.31 -7.40 3.39
CA PHE A 140 2.91 -7.03 3.21
C PHE A 140 2.21 -6.76 4.53
N SER A 141 2.43 -7.57 5.56
CA SER A 141 1.86 -7.30 6.89
C SER A 141 2.39 -6.01 7.51
N ASP A 142 3.66 -5.66 7.31
CA ASP A 142 4.25 -4.42 7.82
C ASP A 142 3.69 -3.20 7.11
N THR A 143 3.68 -3.21 5.77
CA THR A 143 3.06 -2.15 4.96
C THR A 143 1.59 -2.02 5.30
N VAL A 144 0.86 -3.13 5.47
CA VAL A 144 -0.55 -3.13 5.88
C VAL A 144 -0.72 -2.33 7.17
N LYS A 145 0.06 -2.63 8.20
CA LYS A 145 -0.01 -1.93 9.50
C LYS A 145 0.32 -0.45 9.37
N LYS A 146 1.40 -0.12 8.67
CA LYS A 146 1.88 1.26 8.47
C LYS A 146 0.91 2.11 7.65
N VAL A 147 0.28 1.51 6.65
CA VAL A 147 -0.61 2.20 5.72
C VAL A 147 -2.03 2.24 6.24
N HIS A 148 -2.47 1.33 7.12
CA HIS A 148 -3.85 1.29 7.63
C HIS A 148 -4.30 2.64 8.19
N GLU A 149 -3.49 3.29 9.03
CA GLU A 149 -3.83 4.58 9.66
C GLU A 149 -3.90 5.75 8.67
N ASN A 150 -3.08 5.73 7.61
CA ASN A 150 -3.04 6.79 6.60
C ASN A 150 -3.95 6.51 5.39
N SER A 151 -4.34 5.25 5.18
CA SER A 151 -5.10 4.79 4.02
C SER A 151 -6.45 5.46 3.91
N GLU A 152 -7.15 5.67 5.03
CA GLU A 152 -8.42 6.39 5.03
C GLU A 152 -8.25 7.83 4.58
N LYS A 153 -7.16 8.50 4.99
CA LYS A 153 -6.90 9.89 4.64
C LYS A 153 -6.56 10.02 3.16
N GLU A 154 -5.69 9.14 2.65
CA GLU A 154 -5.35 9.08 1.23
C GLU A 154 -6.59 8.74 0.38
N TRP A 155 -7.37 7.75 0.80
CA TRP A 155 -8.62 7.39 0.14
C TRP A 155 -9.63 8.55 0.12
N ARG A 156 -9.79 9.28 1.22
CA ARG A 156 -10.67 10.48 1.24
C ARG A 156 -10.24 11.52 0.23
N PHE A 157 -8.93 11.70 0.03
CA PHE A 157 -8.38 12.61 -0.98
C PHE A 157 -8.65 12.12 -2.41
N HIS A 158 -8.40 10.84 -2.70
CA HIS A 158 -8.73 10.24 -4.00
C HIS A 158 -10.23 10.28 -4.30
N ARG A 159 -11.06 9.96 -3.30
CA ARG A 159 -12.51 10.05 -3.40
C ARG A 159 -12.98 11.45 -3.73
N PHE A 160 -12.37 12.49 -3.14
CA PHE A 160 -12.69 13.86 -3.50
C PHE A 160 -12.40 14.14 -4.99
N SER A 161 -11.25 13.71 -5.49
CA SER A 161 -10.90 13.83 -6.92
C SER A 161 -11.91 13.11 -7.82
N LEU A 162 -12.31 11.90 -7.46
CA LEU A 162 -13.34 11.14 -8.17
C LEU A 162 -14.68 11.89 -8.16
N VAL A 163 -15.17 12.30 -6.99
CA VAL A 163 -16.44 13.04 -6.87
C VAL A 163 -16.40 14.33 -7.68
N TYR A 164 -15.29 15.06 -7.64
CA TYR A 164 -15.09 16.28 -8.42
C TYR A 164 -15.14 16.02 -9.93
N GLU A 165 -14.51 14.94 -10.42
CA GLU A 165 -14.60 14.56 -11.83
C GLU A 165 -16.03 14.18 -12.24
N TYR A 166 -16.71 13.37 -11.43
CA TYR A 166 -18.07 12.89 -11.71
C TYR A 166 -19.13 13.98 -11.61
N TYR A 167 -18.92 15.04 -10.81
CA TYR A 167 -19.87 16.14 -10.65
C TYR A 167 -20.16 16.88 -11.96
N ASN A 168 -19.16 17.03 -12.84
CA ASN A 168 -19.29 17.74 -14.12
C ASN A 168 -19.71 16.83 -15.28
N ARG A 169 -19.88 15.53 -15.05
CA ARG A 169 -20.28 14.58 -16.09
C ARG A 169 -21.81 14.65 -16.30
N PRO A 170 -22.28 14.52 -17.55
CA PRO A 170 -23.71 14.45 -17.83
C PRO A 170 -24.34 13.27 -17.09
N PHE A 171 -25.59 13.47 -16.64
CA PHE A 171 -26.33 12.52 -15.80
C PHE A 171 -26.57 11.16 -16.47
N LEU A 172 -26.60 11.12 -17.81
CA LEU A 172 -26.86 9.90 -18.56
C LEU A 172 -25.63 9.00 -18.61
N PHE A 173 -25.87 7.70 -18.41
CA PHE A 173 -24.83 6.67 -18.53
C PHE A 173 -24.17 6.72 -19.92
N PRO A 174 -22.88 6.36 -20.05
CA PRO A 174 -22.06 6.63 -21.23
C PRO A 174 -22.71 6.33 -22.61
N PRO A 175 -23.43 5.20 -22.82
CA PRO A 175 -24.10 4.96 -24.09
C PRO A 175 -25.34 5.84 -24.37
N LEU A 176 -26.03 6.37 -23.34
CA LEU A 176 -27.16 7.31 -23.52
C LEU A 176 -26.74 8.78 -23.53
N ASN A 177 -25.48 9.09 -23.26
CA ASN A 177 -24.97 10.46 -23.32
C ASN A 177 -25.18 11.11 -24.71
N ILE A 178 -25.28 10.29 -25.76
CA ILE A 178 -25.58 10.74 -27.13
C ILE A 178 -26.93 11.47 -27.20
N LEU A 179 -27.93 11.05 -26.41
CA LEU A 179 -29.25 11.70 -26.35
C LEU A 179 -29.16 13.13 -25.78
N ASP A 180 -28.28 13.38 -24.81
CA ASP A 180 -28.05 14.74 -24.27
C ASP A 180 -27.51 15.69 -25.34
N TYR A 181 -26.61 15.19 -26.19
CA TYR A 181 -26.11 15.96 -27.34
C TYR A 181 -27.22 16.18 -28.38
N PHE A 182 -28.06 15.18 -28.68
CA PHE A 182 -29.18 15.36 -29.60
C PHE A 182 -30.17 16.42 -29.12
N VAL A 183 -30.55 16.44 -27.84
CA VAL A 183 -31.45 17.47 -27.29
C VAL A 183 -30.83 18.86 -27.38
N LYS A 184 -29.54 19.02 -27.07
CA LYS A 184 -28.82 20.29 -27.22
C LYS A 184 -28.75 20.78 -28.66
N ILE A 185 -28.55 19.88 -29.62
CA ILE A 185 -28.53 20.21 -31.05
C ILE A 185 -29.92 20.65 -31.53
N ILE A 186 -30.98 19.97 -31.07
CA ILE A 186 -32.37 20.35 -31.37
C ILE A 186 -32.70 21.71 -30.76
N GLN A 187 -32.34 21.96 -29.49
CA GLN A 187 -32.51 23.26 -28.85
C GLN A 187 -31.74 24.37 -29.56
N TRP A 188 -30.52 24.09 -30.02
CA TRP A 188 -29.71 25.04 -30.78
C TRP A 188 -30.32 25.34 -32.17
N CYS A 189 -30.86 24.33 -32.85
CA CYS A 189 -31.55 24.52 -34.14
C CYS A 189 -32.89 25.23 -34.01
N CYS A 190 -33.64 24.99 -32.92
CA CYS A 190 -34.97 25.58 -32.71
C CYS A 190 -34.93 26.99 -32.09
N ASN A 191 -33.87 27.35 -31.37
CA ASN A 191 -33.79 28.59 -30.60
C ASN A 191 -32.78 29.58 -31.19
N ASN A 192 -33.01 30.00 -32.44
CA ASN A 192 -32.12 30.94 -33.15
C ASN A 192 -32.36 32.42 -32.81
N ASN A 193 -33.26 32.76 -31.88
CA ASN A 193 -33.71 34.15 -31.68
C ASN A 193 -33.87 34.64 -30.23
N GLU A 194 -33.35 33.94 -29.23
CA GLU A 194 -33.36 34.50 -27.87
C GLU A 194 -32.00 34.37 -27.21
N SER A 195 -31.33 35.52 -27.14
CA SER A 195 -30.23 35.87 -26.24
C SER A 195 -30.65 35.60 -24.79
N THR A 196 -30.77 34.33 -24.41
CA THR A 196 -30.93 33.93 -23.01
C THR A 196 -29.55 34.01 -22.37
N SER A 197 -29.12 35.24 -22.09
CA SER A 197 -28.25 35.47 -20.95
C SER A 197 -28.96 34.94 -19.71
N ASP A 198 -28.18 34.41 -18.78
CA ASP A 198 -28.59 34.06 -17.42
C ASP A 198 -29.49 32.83 -17.27
N ASN A 199 -28.93 31.66 -17.58
CA ASN A 199 -28.93 30.52 -16.65
C ASN A 199 -28.04 29.38 -17.19
N LYS A 200 -26.78 29.71 -17.53
CA LYS A 200 -25.74 28.71 -17.27
C LYS A 200 -25.78 28.50 -15.77
N LYS A 201 -26.50 27.48 -15.31
CA LYS A 201 -26.23 26.86 -14.02
C LYS A 201 -24.74 26.61 -14.07
N ASP A 202 -23.96 27.49 -13.46
CA ASP A 202 -22.54 27.26 -13.24
C ASP A 202 -22.52 25.97 -12.43
N THR A 203 -22.38 24.85 -13.12
CA THR A 203 -22.11 23.52 -12.56
C THR A 203 -20.68 23.51 -12.04
N SER A 204 -20.28 24.59 -11.38
CA SER A 204 -19.08 24.60 -10.57
C SER A 204 -19.41 23.78 -9.34
N PHE A 205 -18.49 22.94 -8.87
CA PHE A 205 -18.54 22.29 -7.55
C PHE A 205 -18.56 23.31 -6.39
N ARG A 206 -18.89 24.58 -6.65
CA ARG A 206 -18.85 25.71 -5.74
C ARG A 206 -20.25 26.27 -5.61
N GLU A 207 -20.75 26.24 -4.39
CA GLU A 207 -21.96 26.94 -4.01
C GLU A 207 -21.67 28.45 -3.91
N LYS A 208 -22.48 29.26 -4.60
CA LYS A 208 -22.39 30.72 -4.51
C LYS A 208 -23.20 31.20 -3.31
N LEU A 209 -22.51 31.63 -2.26
CA LEU A 209 -23.12 32.15 -1.03
C LEU A 209 -23.57 33.61 -1.19
N SER A 210 -24.69 33.97 -0.58
CA SER A 210 -25.13 35.36 -0.44
C SER A 210 -24.21 36.14 0.51
N LYS A 211 -24.13 37.48 0.35
CA LYS A 211 -23.32 38.35 1.23
C LYS A 211 -23.68 38.20 2.71
N LYS A 212 -24.94 37.84 3.03
CA LYS A 212 -25.39 37.59 4.42
C LYS A 212 -24.87 36.26 4.94
N GLU A 213 -24.97 35.20 4.15
CA GLU A 213 -24.50 33.85 4.50
C GLU A 213 -22.98 33.80 4.63
N GLN A 214 -22.27 34.50 3.75
CA GLN A 214 -20.81 34.63 3.84
C GLN A 214 -20.36 35.29 5.15
N LYS A 215 -21.09 36.30 5.62
CA LYS A 215 -20.84 36.93 6.94
C LYS A 215 -21.12 35.96 8.09
N GLN A 216 -22.20 35.19 8.01
CA GLN A 216 -22.53 34.18 9.02
C GLN A 216 -21.49 33.06 9.07
N LEU A 217 -21.05 32.56 7.91
CA LEU A 217 -20.00 31.55 7.80
C LEU A 217 -18.68 32.06 8.37
N SER A 218 -18.27 33.29 8.04
CA SER A 218 -17.04 33.87 8.59
C SER A 218 -17.09 34.05 10.12
N GLN A 219 -18.25 34.41 10.68
CA GLN A 219 -18.43 34.45 12.14
C GLN A 219 -18.35 33.05 12.75
N PHE A 220 -18.96 32.05 12.12
CA PHE A 220 -18.88 30.67 12.54
C PHE A 220 -17.44 30.14 12.52
N GLU A 221 -16.70 30.34 11.42
CA GLU A 221 -15.29 29.95 11.29
C GLU A 221 -14.41 30.60 12.36
N ARG A 222 -14.64 31.89 12.65
CA ARG A 222 -13.91 32.60 13.71
C ARG A 222 -14.20 32.00 15.08
N ASN A 223 -15.47 31.77 15.41
CA ASN A 223 -15.84 31.19 16.71
C ASN A 223 -15.26 29.78 16.89
N ALA A 224 -15.34 28.93 15.85
CA ALA A 224 -14.75 27.60 15.86
C ALA A 224 -13.22 27.63 15.99
N MET A 225 -12.56 28.58 15.31
CA MET A 225 -11.12 28.77 15.42
C MET A 225 -10.71 29.23 16.83
N GLU A 226 -11.45 30.15 17.44
CA GLU A 226 -11.22 30.58 18.81
C GLU A 226 -11.36 29.43 19.81
N GLU A 227 -12.38 28.60 19.66
CA GLU A 227 -12.60 27.42 20.50
C GLU A 227 -11.47 26.39 20.34
N TYR A 228 -11.08 26.08 19.10
CA TYR A 228 -9.96 25.19 18.81
C TYR A 228 -8.65 25.69 19.43
N MET A 229 -8.34 26.99 19.26
CA MET A 229 -7.14 27.61 19.82
C MET A 229 -7.14 27.55 21.35
N ARG A 230 -8.29 27.81 22.00
CA ARG A 230 -8.43 27.65 23.46
C ARG A 230 -8.16 26.21 23.89
N SER A 231 -8.78 25.22 23.23
CA SER A 231 -8.59 23.81 23.55
C SER A 231 -7.13 23.37 23.38
N LYS A 232 -6.44 23.87 22.35
CA LYS A 232 -5.02 23.58 22.12
C LYS A 232 -4.14 24.19 23.20
N LEU A 233 -4.39 25.45 23.58
CA LEU A 233 -3.69 26.12 24.68
C LEU A 233 -3.90 25.40 26.01
N THR A 234 -5.10 24.89 26.29
CA THR A 234 -5.34 24.10 27.51
C THR A 234 -4.60 22.77 27.49
N LEU A 235 -4.51 22.10 26.33
CA LEU A 235 -3.74 20.85 26.17
C LEU A 235 -2.24 21.06 26.37
N GLU A 236 -1.69 22.14 25.81
CA GLU A 236 -0.28 22.51 26.00
C GLU A 236 0.01 22.83 27.47
N LYS A 237 -0.82 23.67 28.10
CA LYS A 237 -0.73 23.96 29.55
C LYS A 237 -0.85 22.70 30.41
N ASP A 238 -1.76 21.79 30.08
CA ASP A 238 -1.91 20.53 30.81
C ASP A 238 -0.69 19.62 30.68
N LYS A 239 0.01 19.66 29.53
CA LYS A 239 1.22 18.87 29.27
C LYS A 239 2.43 19.39 30.04
N THR A 240 2.58 20.71 30.20
CA THR A 240 3.71 21.33 30.90
C THR A 240 3.47 21.59 32.39
N ASP A 241 2.27 22.03 32.77
CA ASP A 241 2.08 22.69 34.07
C ASP A 241 1.65 21.72 35.18
N LYS A 242 0.89 20.65 34.88
CA LYS A 242 0.35 19.76 35.93
C LYS A 242 1.44 18.97 36.67
N LYS A 243 2.52 18.55 36.01
CA LYS A 243 3.63 17.84 36.67
C LYS A 243 4.63 18.79 37.33
N ILE A 244 4.96 19.90 36.68
CA ILE A 244 5.96 20.84 37.20
C ILE A 244 5.38 21.61 38.39
N GLN A 245 4.17 22.16 38.27
CA GLN A 245 3.58 23.01 39.31
C GLN A 245 3.17 22.25 40.57
N THR A 246 2.82 20.96 40.47
CA THR A 246 2.57 20.11 41.65
C THR A 246 3.86 19.68 42.34
N THR A 247 4.96 19.53 41.58
CA THR A 247 6.28 19.19 42.13
C THR A 247 6.93 20.41 42.78
N ASP A 248 6.87 21.57 42.13
CA ASP A 248 7.35 22.86 42.63
C ASP A 248 6.69 23.22 43.97
N LYS A 249 5.36 23.22 44.03
CA LYS A 249 4.61 23.44 45.29
C LYS A 249 4.86 22.38 46.36
N ARG A 250 5.27 21.16 45.99
CA ARG A 250 5.65 20.12 46.95
C ARG A 250 7.07 20.34 47.46
N VAL A 251 8.00 20.74 46.60
CA VAL A 251 9.37 21.10 46.94
C VAL A 251 9.39 22.32 47.86
N ASP A 252 8.64 23.38 47.56
CA ASP A 252 8.55 24.57 48.41
C ASP A 252 8.06 24.23 49.82
N ARG A 253 7.00 23.42 49.93
CA ARG A 253 6.47 22.96 51.23
C ARG A 253 7.44 22.05 51.99
N VAL A 254 8.24 21.26 51.28
CA VAL A 254 9.28 20.44 51.92
C VAL A 254 10.40 21.33 52.39
N ASN A 255 10.81 22.32 51.60
CA ASN A 255 11.86 23.26 51.95
C ASN A 255 11.50 24.09 53.19
N GLU A 256 10.26 24.60 53.27
CA GLU A 256 9.74 25.30 54.45
C GLU A 256 9.79 24.43 55.71
N LYS A 257 9.41 23.14 55.61
CA LYS A 257 9.50 22.20 56.73
C LYS A 257 10.94 21.86 57.11
N VAL A 258 11.85 21.80 56.14
CA VAL A 258 13.28 21.55 56.39
C VAL A 258 13.89 22.74 57.14
N ASP A 259 13.54 23.97 56.77
CA ASP A 259 13.97 25.17 57.48
C ASP A 259 13.41 25.20 58.91
N GLU A 260 12.14 24.80 59.12
CA GLU A 260 11.56 24.70 60.46
C GLU A 260 12.27 23.64 61.34
N ILE A 261 12.63 22.48 60.76
CA ILE A 261 13.38 21.43 61.46
C ILE A 261 14.79 21.92 61.78
N LYS A 262 15.45 22.59 60.84
CA LYS A 262 16.78 23.16 60.99
C LYS A 262 16.81 24.13 62.18
N ASP A 263 15.85 25.05 62.26
CA ASP A 263 15.73 25.99 63.37
C ASP A 263 15.50 25.28 64.72
N LYS A 264 14.64 24.26 64.74
CA LYS A 264 14.42 23.42 65.94
C LYS A 264 15.68 22.68 66.38
N VAL A 265 16.44 22.12 65.44
CA VAL A 265 17.70 21.41 65.73
C VAL A 265 18.74 22.38 66.26
N TYR A 266 18.90 23.56 65.67
CA TYR A 266 19.81 24.60 66.18
C TYR A 266 19.43 25.01 67.60
N HIS A 267 18.14 25.21 67.86
CA HIS A 267 17.65 25.54 69.20
C HIS A 267 17.94 24.42 70.22
N LEU A 268 17.73 23.15 69.85
CA LEU A 268 18.05 22.00 70.72
C LEU A 268 19.55 21.85 70.95
N TRP A 269 20.37 21.99 69.92
CA TRP A 269 21.83 21.92 70.01
C TRP A 269 22.37 23.01 70.94
N TRP A 270 21.91 24.25 70.76
CA TRP A 270 22.29 25.37 71.63
C TRP A 270 21.87 25.13 73.10
N ARG A 271 20.67 24.57 73.31
CA ARG A 271 20.19 24.22 74.65
C ARG A 271 21.04 23.10 75.28
N HIS A 272 21.43 22.09 74.52
CA HIS A 272 22.27 21.00 74.99
C HIS A 272 23.67 21.49 75.36
N GLN A 273 24.28 22.35 74.54
CA GLN A 273 25.61 22.90 74.82
C GLN A 273 25.61 23.75 76.09
N LYS A 274 24.56 24.56 76.30
CA LYS A 274 24.38 25.34 77.53
C LYS A 274 24.15 24.50 78.79
N LEU A 275 23.66 23.26 78.65
CA LEU A 275 23.52 22.30 79.73
C LEU A 275 24.82 21.54 80.03
N ASN A 276 25.70 21.39 79.04
CA ASN A 276 26.98 20.66 79.16
C ASN A 276 28.13 21.55 79.67
N ASP A 277 28.01 22.88 79.53
CA ASP A 277 28.96 23.88 80.06
C ASP A 277 28.64 24.33 81.52
N ARG A 278 27.73 23.65 82.22
CA ARG A 278 27.43 23.83 83.66
C ARG A 278 27.81 22.59 84.45
#